data_AF-A0A8C0ZYZ1-F1
#
_entry.id   AF-A0A8C0ZYZ1-F1
#
_cell.length_a   1.000
_cell.length_b   1.000
_cell.length_c   1.000
_cell.angle_alpha   90.00
_cell.angle_beta   90.00
_cell.angle_gamma   90.00
#
_symmetry.space_group_name_H-M   'P 1'
#
loop_
_entity.id
_entity.type
_entity.pdbx_description
1 polymer ?
#
loop_
_entity_poly.entity_id
_entity_poly.type
_entity_poly.pdbx_seq_one_letter_code
_entity_poly.pdbx_strand_id
1 'polypeptide(L)'
;MVATKKMKKSLELINSSLQLVMKNGKCVLGYKQTLEMIKQSKAKLIILTNNCPALRKSEIEYYAMLAQTGVHNYSGNNIELGTACGKF
;
A
#
# COMPACT_ATOMS: atom_id res chain seq x y z
N MET A 1 4.90 27.47 -6.70
CA MET A 1 3.88 26.40 -6.65
C MET A 1 4.19 25.21 -7.57
N VAL A 2 5.44 24.74 -7.64
CA VAL A 2 5.84 23.64 -8.56
C VAL A 2 5.91 22.27 -7.85
N ALA A 3 6.26 22.25 -6.55
CA ALA A 3 6.39 21.02 -5.77
C ALA A 3 5.06 20.28 -5.54
N THR A 4 3.97 21.02 -5.28
CA THR A 4 2.63 20.44 -5.02
C THR A 4 2.01 19.79 -6.27
N LYS A 5 2.30 20.30 -7.47
CA LYS A 5 1.81 19.73 -8.74
C LYS A 5 2.47 18.38 -9.05
N LYS A 6 3.75 18.23 -8.71
CA LYS A 6 4.51 16.99 -8.93
C LYS A 6 4.02 15.84 -8.03
N MET A 7 3.68 16.16 -6.77
CA MET A 7 3.16 15.19 -5.80
C MET A 7 1.75 14.69 -6.14
N LYS A 8 0.87 15.57 -6.66
CA LYS A 8 -0.44 15.15 -7.17
C LYS A 8 -0.32 14.18 -8.36
N LYS A 9 0.58 14.49 -9.30
CA LYS A 9 0.81 13.64 -10.48
C LYS A 9 1.34 12.24 -10.11
N SER A 10 2.18 12.11 -9.08
CA SER A 10 2.63 10.78 -8.63
C SER A 10 1.51 9.98 -7.97
N LEU A 11 0.62 10.64 -7.24
CA LEU A 11 -0.52 10.00 -6.56
C LEU A 11 -1.52 9.45 -7.59
N GLU A 12 -1.84 10.23 -8.63
CA GLU A 12 -2.69 9.78 -9.75
C GLU A 12 -2.10 8.56 -10.48
N LEU A 13 -0.77 8.51 -10.62
CA LEU A 13 -0.07 7.40 -11.27
C LEU A 13 -0.11 6.11 -10.44
N ILE A 14 0.02 6.24 -9.11
CA ILE A 14 -0.14 5.11 -8.17
C ILE A 14 -1.57 4.59 -8.21
N ASN A 15 -2.58 5.47 -8.23
CA ASN A 15 -3.98 5.07 -8.29
C ASN A 15 -4.31 4.30 -9.57
N SER A 16 -3.80 4.77 -10.71
CA SER A 16 -3.96 4.08 -12.00
C SER A 16 -3.30 2.69 -11.97
N SER A 17 -2.12 2.60 -11.35
CA SER A 17 -1.38 1.33 -11.17
C SER A 17 -2.13 0.37 -10.25
N LEU A 18 -2.70 0.87 -9.15
CA LEU A 18 -3.52 0.10 -8.21
C LEU A 18 -4.75 -0.50 -8.90
N GLN A 19 -5.47 0.30 -9.70
CA GLN A 19 -6.63 -0.20 -10.45
C GLN A 19 -6.26 -1.33 -11.42
N LEU A 20 -5.09 -1.24 -12.07
CA LEU A 20 -4.61 -2.30 -12.96
C LEU A 20 -4.29 -3.59 -12.18
N VAL A 21 -3.62 -3.45 -11.03
CA VAL A 21 -3.27 -4.59 -10.15
C VAL A 21 -4.53 -5.25 -9.59
N MET A 22 -5.57 -4.48 -9.26
CA MET A 22 -6.84 -5.03 -8.77
C MET A 22 -7.62 -5.78 -9.86
N LYS A 23 -7.48 -5.38 -11.13
CA LYS A 23 -8.14 -6.06 -12.25
C LYS A 23 -7.43 -7.34 -12.68
N ASN A 24 -6.10 -7.28 -12.81
CA ASN A 24 -5.33 -8.35 -13.47
C ASN A 24 -4.32 -9.04 -12.55
N GLY A 25 -4.06 -8.48 -11.37
CA GLY A 25 -3.03 -8.94 -10.45
C GLY A 25 -3.56 -9.78 -9.30
N LYS A 26 -2.63 -10.36 -8.54
CA LYS A 26 -2.91 -10.99 -7.24
C LYS A 26 -2.65 -9.97 -6.15
N CYS A 27 -3.70 -9.58 -5.44
CA CYS A 27 -3.64 -8.63 -4.34
C CYS A 27 -4.32 -9.22 -3.10
N VAL A 28 -3.82 -8.81 -1.94
CA VAL A 28 -4.35 -9.19 -0.63
C VAL A 28 -4.62 -7.92 0.14
N LEU A 29 -5.77 -7.85 0.82
CA LEU A 29 -6.25 -6.66 1.50
C LEU A 29 -6.48 -6.96 2.98
N GLY A 30 -6.03 -6.04 3.84
CA GLY A 30 -6.25 -6.12 5.28
C GLY A 30 -5.05 -6.68 6.05
N TYR A 31 -4.90 -6.18 7.28
CA TYR A 31 -3.71 -6.39 8.11
C TYR A 31 -3.35 -7.86 8.38
N LYS A 32 -4.33 -8.72 8.75
CA LYS A 32 -4.07 -10.13 9.09
C LYS A 32 -3.50 -10.91 7.91
N GLN A 33 -4.13 -10.76 6.74
CA GLN A 33 -3.70 -11.46 5.52
C GLN A 33 -2.37 -10.90 5.00
N THR A 34 -2.16 -9.59 5.09
CA THR A 34 -0.88 -8.97 4.75
C THR A 34 0.25 -9.53 5.60
N LEU A 35 0.07 -9.65 6.93
CA LEU A 35 1.07 -10.26 7.80
C LEU A 35 1.37 -11.72 7.43
N GLU A 36 0.35 -12.50 7.10
CA GLU A 36 0.54 -13.89 6.66
C GLU A 36 1.34 -13.97 5.34
N MET A 37 1.03 -13.10 4.37
CA MET A 37 1.74 -13.05 3.09
C MET A 37 3.19 -12.59 3.22
N ILE A 38 3.48 -11.69 4.17
CA ILE A 38 4.85 -11.26 4.49
C ILE A 38 5.62 -12.41 5.13
N LYS A 39 5.02 -13.11 6.11
CA LYS A 39 5.64 -14.27 6.78
C LYS A 39 5.93 -15.42 5.82
N GLN A 40 5.10 -15.60 4.80
CA GLN A 40 5.31 -16.58 3.72
C GLN A 40 6.25 -16.07 2.62
N SER A 41 6.79 -14.86 2.71
CA SER A 41 7.63 -14.21 1.69
C SER A 41 7.00 -14.17 0.29
N LYS A 42 5.66 -14.13 0.22
CA LYS A 42 4.90 -14.05 -1.04
C LYS A 42 4.56 -12.62 -1.44
N ALA A 43 4.66 -11.68 -0.50
CA ALA A 43 4.44 -10.27 -0.76
C ALA A 43 5.63 -9.67 -1.53
N LYS A 44 5.36 -9.02 -2.67
CA LYS A 44 6.40 -8.29 -3.45
C LYS A 44 6.45 -6.81 -3.12
N LEU A 45 5.30 -6.24 -2.78
CA LEU A 45 5.12 -4.83 -2.44
C LEU A 45 4.01 -4.71 -1.41
N ILE A 46 4.21 -3.88 -0.40
CA ILE A 46 3.24 -3.55 0.64
C ILE A 46 2.92 -2.06 0.53
N ILE A 47 1.64 -1.73 0.62
CA ILE A 47 1.17 -0.33 0.58
C ILE A 47 0.53 -0.01 1.92
N LEU A 48 1.04 1.03 2.58
CA LEU A 48 0.55 1.52 3.87
C LEU A 48 -0.06 2.90 3.70
N THR A 49 -1.22 3.14 4.29
CA THR A 49 -1.83 4.49 4.28
C THR A 49 -1.23 5.36 5.38
N ASN A 50 -1.33 6.67 5.18
CA ASN A 50 -0.83 7.64 6.14
C ASN A 50 -1.53 7.53 7.51
N ASN A 51 -2.81 7.17 7.53
CA ASN A 51 -3.61 7.05 8.75
C ASN A 51 -3.58 5.64 9.40
N CYS A 52 -2.66 4.76 9.00
CA CYS A 52 -2.47 3.47 9.67
C CYS A 52 -2.00 3.67 11.13
N PRO A 53 -2.58 2.98 12.13
CA PRO A 53 -2.14 3.07 13.52
C PRO A 53 -0.64 2.75 13.66
N ALA A 54 0.09 3.59 14.41
CA ALA A 54 1.55 3.52 14.52
C ALA A 54 2.06 2.12 14.86
N LEU A 55 1.43 1.45 15.84
CA LEU A 55 1.82 0.09 16.24
C LEU A 55 1.76 -0.92 15.09
N ARG A 56 0.69 -0.90 14.30
CA ARG A 56 0.53 -1.82 13.14
C ARG A 56 1.47 -1.44 12.00
N LYS A 57 1.71 -0.14 11.81
CA LYS A 57 2.65 0.35 10.81
C LYS A 57 4.06 -0.16 11.09
N SER A 58 4.55 0.06 12.31
CA SER A 58 5.88 -0.39 12.74
C SER A 58 6.03 -1.90 12.69
N GLU A 59 4.99 -2.64 13.05
CA GLU A 59 4.99 -4.10 12.95
C GLU A 59 5.10 -4.57 11.49
N ILE A 60 4.31 -4.00 10.57
CA ILE A 60 4.40 -4.35 9.14
C ILE A 60 5.77 -3.97 8.58
N GLU A 61 6.29 -2.78 8.90
CA GLU A 61 7.61 -2.33 8.45
C GLU A 61 8.72 -3.26 8.96
N TYR A 62 8.63 -3.72 10.22
CA TYR A 62 9.57 -4.69 10.79
C TYR A 62 9.56 -6.02 10.03
N TYR A 63 8.39 -6.62 9.83
CA TYR A 63 8.30 -7.89 9.09
C TYR A 63 8.68 -7.73 7.61
N ALA A 64 8.33 -6.61 7.00
CA ALA A 64 8.72 -6.31 5.62
C ALA A 64 10.24 -6.19 5.47
N MET A 65 10.93 -5.57 6.44
CA MET A 65 12.38 -5.49 6.46
C MET A 65 13.02 -6.89 6.55
N LEU A 66 12.51 -7.76 7.43
CA LEU A 66 12.99 -9.13 7.55
C LEU A 66 12.77 -9.95 6.27
N ALA A 67 11.62 -9.77 5.62
CA ALA A 67 11.27 -10.44 4.38
C ALA A 67 11.83 -9.76 3.11
N GLN A 68 12.65 -8.71 3.26
CA GLN A 68 13.19 -7.89 2.16
C GLN A 68 12.10 -7.41 1.17
N THR A 69 10.91 -7.13 1.69
CA THR A 69 9.76 -6.69 0.89
C THR A 69 9.70 -5.17 0.82
N GLY A 70 9.44 -4.61 -0.37
CA GLY A 70 9.29 -3.18 -0.54
C GLY A 70 8.04 -2.64 0.16
N VAL A 71 8.18 -1.53 0.89
CA VAL A 71 7.07 -0.81 1.53
C VAL A 71 6.91 0.55 0.86
N HIS A 72 5.69 0.87 0.42
CA HIS A 72 5.33 2.15 -0.17
C HIS A 72 4.29 2.87 0.69
N ASN A 73 4.65 4.06 1.16
CA ASN A 73 3.75 4.89 1.95
C ASN A 73 2.83 5.67 1.00
N TYR A 74 1.57 5.25 0.96
CA TYR A 74 0.52 5.93 0.24
C TYR A 74 0.17 7.25 0.94
N SER A 75 0.20 8.34 0.17
CA SER A 75 -0.01 9.69 0.70
C SER A 75 -1.45 9.96 1.17
N GLY A 76 -2.41 9.15 0.75
CA GLY A 76 -3.82 9.29 1.13
C GLY A 76 -4.22 8.45 2.35
N ASN A 77 -5.49 8.56 2.71
CA ASN A 77 -6.14 7.83 3.80
C ASN A 77 -6.63 6.44 3.34
N ASN A 78 -7.00 5.60 4.31
CA ASN A 78 -7.62 4.29 4.07
C ASN A 78 -8.83 4.31 3.13
N ILE A 79 -9.69 5.33 3.23
CA ILE A 79 -10.87 5.49 2.34
C ILE A 79 -10.40 5.72 0.90
N GLU A 80 -9.46 6.63 0.68
CA GLU A 80 -8.94 6.94 -0.66
C GLU A 80 -8.21 5.74 -1.27
N LEU A 81 -7.46 4.99 -0.46
CA LEU A 81 -6.83 3.75 -0.91
C LEU A 81 -7.87 2.69 -1.27
N GLY A 82 -8.92 2.52 -0.46
CA GLY A 82 -10.03 1.61 -0.75
C GLY A 82 -10.70 1.93 -2.08
N THR A 83 -11.06 3.20 -2.29
CA THR A 83 -11.63 3.68 -3.54
C THR A 83 -10.68 3.47 -4.73
N ALA A 84 -9.38 3.75 -4.57
CA ALA A 84 -8.38 3.49 -5.60
C ALA A 84 -8.27 1.99 -5.93
N CYS A 85 -8.50 1.12 -4.95
CA CYS A 85 -8.56 -0.33 -5.14
C CYS A 85 -9.92 -0.84 -5.66
N GLY A 86 -10.92 0.04 -5.85
CA GLY A 86 -12.27 -0.35 -6.26
C GLY A 86 -13.05 -1.09 -5.17
N LYS A 87 -12.73 -0.85 -3.89
CA LYS A 87 -13.41 -1.41 -2.72
C LYS A 87 -14.09 -0.29 -1.95
N PHE A 88 -15.33 -0.54 -1.54
CA PHE A 88 -16.16 0.37 -0.74
C PHE A 88 -16.34 -0.19 0.66
#